data_AF-A0A519KI17-F1
#
_entry.id   AF-A0A519KI17-F1
#
_cell.length_a   1.000
_cell.length_b   1.000
_cell.length_c   1.000
_cell.angle_alpha   90.00
_cell.angle_beta   90.00
_cell.angle_gamma   90.00
#
_symmetry.space_group_name_H-M   'P 1'
#
loop_
_entity.id
_entity.type
_entity.pdbx_description
1 polymer ?
#
loop_
_entity_poly.entity_id
_entity_poly.type
_entity_poly.pdbx_seq_one_letter_code
_entity_poly.pdbx_strand_id
1 'polypeptide(L)'
;MAKVQKNWNSKALILFGTWLWQQQEYGHALLCTHAPFWGFKIGTQLKVCWDDVIHTEDGMCRVELNLPDRNIAPRPINIYLKQSIETAYAELDIVNVGDSLYMNYKTGKPLTSSTLNRELQRFAEKFLAFIKETTDIELDYKPLKTNAFEIAWALDMVKKYNHSPAVFKLVSTFMGHRTVKDTIDLLEVQPNAITYVEFDLIKGIHGLTDTEILENKEDLFSYVFTNIVHENQEWIPIM
;
A
#
# COMPACT_ATOMS: atom_id res chain seq x y z
N MET A 1 -29.66 13.78 10.87
CA MET A 1 -28.31 13.43 11.37
C MET A 1 -27.36 13.51 10.18
N ALA A 2 -26.21 14.17 10.30
CA ALA A 2 -25.23 14.20 9.21
C ALA A 2 -24.70 12.77 8.98
N LYS A 3 -24.69 12.31 7.73
CA LYS A 3 -24.15 11.00 7.36
C LYS A 3 -22.63 11.03 7.62
N VAL A 4 -22.11 10.10 8.42
CA VAL A 4 -20.69 10.07 8.77
C VAL A 4 -19.92 9.47 7.58
N GLN A 5 -19.22 10.33 6.84
CA GLN A 5 -18.45 9.93 5.68
C GLN A 5 -17.12 9.28 6.09
N LYS A 6 -16.71 8.24 5.37
CA LYS A 6 -15.49 7.48 5.66
C LYS A 6 -14.28 8.00 4.89
N ASN A 7 -13.10 7.86 5.47
CA ASN A 7 -11.84 8.00 4.73
C ASN A 7 -11.73 6.90 3.65
N TRP A 8 -11.05 7.20 2.54
CA TRP A 8 -10.66 6.19 1.57
C TRP A 8 -9.59 5.28 2.17
N ASN A 9 -9.73 3.97 2.00
CA ASN A 9 -8.72 2.99 2.39
C ASN A 9 -8.00 2.45 1.14
N SER A 10 -6.87 1.77 1.32
CA SER A 10 -6.04 1.33 0.20
C SER A 10 -6.78 0.38 -0.72
N LYS A 11 -7.63 -0.51 -0.21
CA LYS A 11 -8.44 -1.42 -1.05
C LYS A 11 -9.41 -0.66 -1.96
N ALA A 12 -10.08 0.37 -1.43
CA ALA A 12 -10.97 1.21 -2.22
C ALA A 12 -10.21 2.03 -3.27
N LEU A 13 -9.03 2.53 -2.92
CA LEU A 13 -8.17 3.27 -3.86
C LEU A 13 -7.61 2.38 -4.97
N ILE A 14 -7.22 1.14 -4.66
CA ILE A 14 -6.76 0.16 -5.64
C ILE A 14 -7.90 -0.25 -6.58
N LEU A 15 -9.10 -0.48 -6.05
CA LEU A 15 -10.27 -0.77 -6.87
C LEU A 15 -10.61 0.40 -7.79
N PHE A 16 -10.56 1.62 -7.26
CA PHE A 16 -10.73 2.83 -8.05
C PHE A 16 -9.65 2.99 -9.12
N GLY A 17 -8.38 2.70 -8.80
CA GLY A 17 -7.28 2.66 -9.76
C GLY A 17 -7.50 1.64 -10.88
N THR A 18 -8.01 0.46 -10.54
CA THR A 18 -8.37 -0.58 -11.52
C THR A 18 -9.48 -0.09 -12.47
N TRP A 19 -10.49 0.58 -11.93
CA TRP A 19 -11.54 1.19 -12.74
C TRP A 19 -10.98 2.30 -13.65
N LEU A 20 -10.11 3.17 -13.13
CA LEU A 20 -9.44 4.22 -13.91
C LEU A 20 -8.61 3.65 -15.07
N TRP A 21 -7.96 2.51 -14.86
CA TRP A 21 -7.22 1.81 -15.92
C TRP A 21 -8.14 1.45 -17.10
N GLN A 22 -9.33 0.91 -16.80
CA GLN A 22 -10.35 0.60 -17.82
C GLN A 22 -10.86 1.85 -18.54
N GLN A 23 -10.85 3.01 -17.86
CA GLN A 23 -11.19 4.31 -18.46
C GLN A 23 -10.01 4.97 -19.21
N GLN A 24 -8.87 4.27 -19.34
CA GLN A 24 -7.63 4.74 -19.95
C GLN A 24 -7.08 6.01 -19.28
N GLU A 25 -7.33 6.19 -17.98
CA GLU A 25 -6.73 7.25 -17.15
C GLU A 25 -5.47 6.70 -16.46
N TYR A 26 -4.52 6.19 -17.25
CA TYR A 26 -3.42 5.33 -16.78
C TYR A 26 -2.56 5.95 -15.68
N GLY A 27 -2.15 7.22 -15.80
CA GLY A 27 -1.36 7.87 -14.75
C GLY A 27 -2.10 8.00 -13.43
N HIS A 28 -3.40 8.30 -13.45
CA HIS A 28 -4.22 8.35 -12.24
C HIS A 28 -4.44 6.94 -11.68
N ALA A 29 -4.62 5.94 -12.55
CA ALA A 29 -4.74 4.55 -12.16
C ALA A 29 -3.51 4.06 -11.40
N LEU A 30 -2.32 4.25 -11.97
CA LEU A 30 -1.05 3.90 -11.32
C LEU A 30 -0.88 4.64 -10.00
N LEU A 31 -1.21 5.94 -9.95
CA LEU A 31 -1.13 6.72 -8.72
C LEU A 31 -2.03 6.14 -7.62
N CYS A 32 -3.29 5.84 -7.95
CA CYS A 32 -4.26 5.26 -7.02
C CYS A 32 -3.87 3.87 -6.55
N THR A 33 -3.13 3.12 -7.36
CA THR A 33 -2.65 1.78 -7.03
C THR A 33 -1.38 1.81 -6.18
N HIS A 34 -0.42 2.70 -6.47
CA HIS A 34 0.91 2.68 -5.84
C HIS A 34 0.98 3.55 -4.58
N ALA A 35 0.42 4.75 -4.61
CA ALA A 35 0.59 5.73 -3.54
C ALA A 35 0.11 5.24 -2.15
N PRO A 36 -0.99 4.47 -2.02
CA PRO A 36 -1.41 3.92 -0.73
C PRO A 36 -0.42 2.91 -0.11
N PHE A 37 0.49 2.34 -0.90
CA PHE A 37 1.50 1.40 -0.38
C PHE A 37 2.76 2.13 0.09
N TRP A 38 3.22 3.13 -0.67
CA TRP A 38 4.46 3.85 -0.33
C TRP A 38 4.24 4.94 0.71
N GLY A 39 3.01 5.44 0.83
CA GLY A 39 2.61 6.41 1.85
C GLY A 39 3.28 7.77 1.70
N PHE A 40 3.87 8.08 0.55
CA PHE A 40 4.54 9.35 0.36
C PHE A 40 3.55 10.51 0.29
N LYS A 41 4.00 11.69 0.75
CA LYS A 41 3.34 12.96 0.42
C LYS A 41 3.26 13.10 -1.09
N ILE A 42 2.15 13.64 -1.58
CA ILE A 42 1.89 13.70 -3.01
C ILE A 42 2.99 14.40 -3.82
N GLY A 43 3.62 15.43 -3.25
CA GLY A 43 4.72 16.13 -3.92
C GLY A 43 5.98 15.28 -4.11
N THR A 44 6.20 14.29 -3.26
CA THR A 44 7.27 13.28 -3.42
C THR A 44 6.79 12.18 -4.35
N GLN A 45 5.56 11.70 -4.18
CA GLN A 45 4.97 10.65 -5.01
C GLN A 45 5.00 11.03 -6.50
N LEU A 46 4.60 12.25 -6.86
CA LEU A 46 4.56 12.70 -8.27
C LEU A 46 5.94 12.84 -8.93
N LYS A 47 7.03 12.75 -8.16
CA LYS A 47 8.40 12.80 -8.69
C LYS A 47 8.96 11.43 -9.05
N VAL A 48 8.26 10.35 -8.70
CA VAL A 48 8.68 8.99 -9.08
C VAL A 48 8.64 8.90 -10.61
N CYS A 49 9.76 8.44 -11.18
CA CYS A 49 9.94 8.21 -12.60
C CYS A 49 10.00 6.70 -12.89
N TRP A 50 10.04 6.31 -14.17
CA TRP A 50 10.13 4.89 -14.54
C TRP A 50 11.48 4.28 -14.16
N ASP A 51 12.58 5.03 -14.26
CA ASP A 51 13.92 4.60 -13.87
C ASP A 51 14.06 4.26 -12.37
N ASP A 52 13.24 4.89 -11.52
CA ASP A 52 13.14 4.62 -10.09
C ASP A 52 12.53 3.24 -9.78
N VAL A 53 11.78 2.65 -10.72
CA VAL A 53 11.00 1.41 -10.51
C VAL A 53 11.29 0.28 -11.50
N ILE A 54 11.88 0.56 -12.66
CA ILE A 54 12.24 -0.43 -13.69
C ILE A 54 13.77 -0.51 -13.82
N HIS A 55 14.26 -1.72 -14.05
CA HIS A 55 15.59 -1.99 -14.57
C HIS A 55 15.57 -1.77 -16.08
N THR A 56 16.34 -0.79 -16.56
CA THR A 56 16.36 -0.42 -17.98
C THR A 56 16.95 -1.51 -18.87
N GLU A 57 17.75 -2.41 -18.30
CA GLU A 57 18.45 -3.47 -19.00
C GLU A 57 17.53 -4.63 -19.42
N ASP A 58 16.57 -5.00 -18.57
CA ASP A 58 15.70 -6.16 -18.76
C ASP A 58 14.20 -5.82 -18.73
N GLY A 59 13.83 -4.57 -18.44
CA GLY A 59 12.45 -4.11 -18.32
C GLY A 59 11.72 -4.64 -17.08
N MET A 60 12.44 -5.29 -16.16
CA MET A 60 11.86 -5.87 -14.96
C MET A 60 11.70 -4.83 -13.87
N CYS A 61 10.68 -4.97 -13.03
CA CYS A 61 10.51 -4.08 -11.89
C CYS A 61 11.56 -4.36 -10.82
N ARG A 62 12.11 -3.27 -10.27
CA ARG A 62 12.98 -3.28 -9.09
C ARG A 62 12.24 -3.86 -7.88
N VAL A 63 13.00 -4.39 -6.93
CA VAL A 63 12.46 -4.90 -5.65
C VAL A 63 12.14 -3.79 -4.66
N GLU A 64 12.77 -2.63 -4.83
CA GLU A 64 12.62 -1.46 -3.97
C GLU A 64 12.61 -0.19 -4.80
N LEU A 65 11.72 0.73 -4.42
CA LEU A 65 11.71 2.10 -4.89
C LEU A 65 12.75 2.89 -4.09
N ASN A 66 13.77 3.35 -4.80
CA ASN A 66 14.90 4.11 -4.26
C ASN A 66 14.90 5.51 -4.84
N LEU A 67 14.41 6.48 -4.06
CA LEU A 67 14.45 7.88 -4.49
C LEU A 67 15.84 8.49 -4.28
N PRO A 68 16.31 9.41 -5.16
CA PRO A 68 17.64 10.01 -5.06
C PRO A 68 17.93 10.78 -3.76
N ASP A 69 16.89 11.22 -3.05
CA ASP A 69 17.01 11.92 -1.78
C ASP A 69 17.39 10.95 -0.65
N ARG A 70 18.62 11.07 -0.15
CA ARG A 70 19.19 10.25 0.93
C ARG A 70 18.39 10.28 2.23
N ASN A 71 17.50 11.25 2.42
CA ASN A 71 16.65 11.33 3.61
C ASN A 71 15.36 10.52 3.48
N ILE A 72 15.07 10.00 2.29
CA ILE A 72 13.88 9.16 2.06
C ILE A 72 14.32 7.70 2.11
N ALA A 73 13.88 7.01 3.16
CA ALA A 73 14.11 5.57 3.26
C ALA A 73 13.50 4.84 2.04
N PRO A 74 14.17 3.81 1.50
CA PRO A 74 13.63 2.98 0.42
C PRO A 74 12.25 2.42 0.75
N ARG A 75 11.45 2.14 -0.28
CA ARG A 75 10.14 1.50 -0.12
C ARG A 75 10.12 0.16 -0.85
N PRO A 76 9.73 -0.95 -0.19
CA PRO A 76 9.62 -2.23 -0.88
C PRO A 76 8.52 -2.14 -1.95
N ILE A 77 8.79 -2.77 -3.10
CA ILE A 77 7.81 -2.97 -4.16
C ILE A 77 7.32 -4.41 -4.03
N ASN A 78 6.12 -4.57 -3.45
CA ASN A 78 5.54 -5.89 -3.29
C ASN A 78 5.14 -6.50 -4.64
N ILE A 79 4.84 -7.81 -4.64
CA ILE A 79 4.52 -8.56 -5.86
C ILE A 79 3.37 -7.95 -6.68
N TYR A 80 2.37 -7.36 -6.01
CA TYR A 80 1.23 -6.74 -6.69
C TYR A 80 1.62 -5.43 -7.38
N LEU A 81 2.40 -4.59 -6.72
CA LEU A 81 2.94 -3.38 -7.32
C LEU A 81 3.87 -3.70 -8.49
N LYS A 82 4.73 -4.70 -8.31
CA LYS A 82 5.61 -5.21 -9.36
C LYS A 82 4.82 -5.58 -10.61
N GLN A 83 3.80 -6.43 -10.47
CA GLN A 83 2.94 -6.83 -11.58
C GLN A 83 2.25 -5.63 -12.25
N SER A 84 1.73 -4.68 -11.45
CA SER A 84 1.10 -3.47 -11.98
C SER A 84 2.09 -2.60 -12.76
N ILE A 85 3.31 -2.44 -12.27
CA ILE A 85 4.36 -1.64 -12.92
C ILE A 85 4.82 -2.30 -14.21
N GLU A 86 5.11 -3.60 -14.19
CA GLU A 86 5.55 -4.36 -15.37
C GLU A 86 4.48 -4.41 -16.46
N THR A 87 3.21 -4.61 -16.07
CA THR A 87 2.08 -4.55 -17.01
C THR A 87 2.00 -3.18 -17.67
N ALA A 88 2.09 -2.12 -16.88
CA ALA A 88 2.05 -0.76 -17.41
C ALA A 88 3.27 -0.45 -18.29
N TYR A 89 4.45 -0.95 -17.93
CA TYR A 89 5.66 -0.77 -18.73
C TYR A 89 5.57 -1.47 -20.10
N ALA A 90 4.91 -2.63 -20.16
CA ALA A 90 4.70 -3.36 -21.40
C ALA A 90 3.58 -2.79 -22.28
N GLU A 91 2.53 -2.20 -21.69
CA GLU A 91 1.35 -1.71 -22.41
C GLU A 91 1.44 -0.24 -22.86
N LEU A 92 2.21 0.59 -22.14
CA LEU A 92 2.25 2.03 -22.37
C LEU A 92 3.44 2.42 -23.27
N ASP A 93 3.23 3.41 -24.12
CA ASP A 93 4.27 3.94 -25.01
C ASP A 93 5.26 4.83 -24.23
N ILE A 94 6.20 4.19 -23.56
CA ILE A 94 7.21 4.86 -22.72
C ILE A 94 8.42 5.20 -23.58
N VAL A 95 8.54 6.47 -23.92
CA VAL A 95 9.63 6.99 -24.76
C VAL A 95 10.91 7.23 -23.95
N ASN A 96 10.78 7.67 -22.70
CA ASN A 96 11.91 8.00 -21.83
C ASN A 96 11.64 7.50 -20.41
N VAL A 97 12.55 6.68 -19.89
CA VAL A 97 12.46 6.13 -18.53
C VAL A 97 12.66 7.19 -17.43
N GLY A 98 13.26 8.35 -17.77
CA GLY A 98 13.33 9.50 -16.88
C GLY A 98 12.02 10.29 -16.77
N ASP A 99 11.01 9.95 -17.58
CA ASP A 99 9.69 10.56 -17.47
C ASP A 99 8.97 10.07 -16.21
N SER A 100 8.05 10.90 -15.71
CA SER A 100 7.25 10.56 -14.53
C SER A 100 6.51 9.24 -14.74
N LEU A 101 6.43 8.44 -13.69
CA LEU A 101 5.57 7.25 -13.66
C LEU A 101 4.08 7.65 -13.79
N TYR A 102 3.75 8.88 -13.37
CA TYR A 102 2.38 9.40 -13.32
C TYR A 102 2.13 10.39 -14.46
N MET A 103 1.92 9.85 -15.66
CA MET A 103 1.64 10.63 -16.87
C MET A 103 0.16 10.63 -17.24
N ASN A 104 -0.36 11.78 -17.66
CA ASN A 104 -1.62 11.84 -18.37
C ASN A 104 -1.37 11.54 -19.86
N TYR A 105 -1.57 10.28 -20.22
CA TYR A 105 -1.35 9.77 -21.59
C TYR A 105 -2.28 10.40 -22.65
N LYS A 106 -3.38 11.03 -22.25
CA LYS A 106 -4.24 11.79 -23.18
C LYS A 106 -3.62 13.14 -23.55
N THR A 107 -2.73 13.68 -22.72
CA THR A 107 -2.11 15.00 -22.92
C THR A 107 -0.60 14.96 -23.09
N GLY A 108 0.03 13.81 -22.81
CA GLY A 108 1.50 13.65 -22.79
C GLY A 108 2.19 14.42 -21.66
N LYS A 109 1.47 14.85 -20.62
CA LYS A 109 2.02 15.68 -19.53
C LYS A 109 2.00 14.93 -18.19
N PRO A 110 2.98 15.17 -17.30
CA PRO A 110 2.96 14.65 -15.94
C PRO A 110 1.74 15.15 -15.16
N LEU A 111 1.23 14.32 -14.25
CA LEU A 111 0.24 14.76 -13.28
C LEU A 111 0.86 15.82 -12.36
N THR A 112 0.09 16.86 -12.05
CA THR A 112 0.55 17.96 -11.19
C THR A 112 -0.40 18.19 -10.03
N SER A 113 0.14 18.58 -8.88
CA SER A 113 -0.66 18.88 -7.68
C SER A 113 -1.72 19.96 -7.90
N SER A 114 -1.51 20.87 -8.87
CA SER A 114 -2.40 22.00 -9.16
C SER A 114 -3.79 21.59 -9.67
N THR A 115 -3.88 20.49 -10.43
CA THR A 115 -5.15 20.00 -11.00
C THR A 115 -5.61 18.68 -10.40
N LEU A 116 -4.69 17.94 -9.77
CA LEU A 116 -4.92 16.56 -9.35
C LEU A 116 -6.11 16.37 -8.41
N ASN A 117 -6.29 17.25 -7.41
CA ASN A 117 -7.45 17.14 -6.49
C ASN A 117 -8.78 17.24 -7.23
N ARG A 118 -8.89 18.17 -8.19
CA ARG A 118 -10.12 18.36 -8.98
C ARG A 118 -10.38 17.16 -9.89
N GLU A 119 -9.33 16.62 -10.50
CA GLU A 119 -9.41 15.45 -11.36
C GLU A 119 -9.82 14.20 -10.58
N LEU A 120 -9.12 13.91 -9.48
CA LEU A 120 -9.43 12.78 -8.59
C LEU A 120 -10.86 12.85 -8.07
N GLN A 121 -11.32 14.02 -7.63
CA GLN A 121 -12.69 14.18 -7.17
C GLN A 121 -13.71 13.87 -8.27
N ARG A 122 -13.53 14.46 -9.46
CA ARG A 122 -14.42 14.23 -10.61
C ARG A 122 -14.47 12.75 -11.00
N PHE A 123 -13.33 12.07 -11.00
CA PHE A 123 -13.26 10.65 -11.32
C PHE A 123 -13.85 9.78 -10.21
N ALA A 124 -13.62 10.12 -8.95
CA ALA A 124 -14.20 9.41 -7.81
C ALA A 124 -15.73 9.49 -7.82
N GLU A 125 -16.32 10.65 -8.12
CA GLU A 125 -17.77 10.81 -8.27
C GLU A 125 -18.34 9.87 -9.34
N LYS A 126 -17.69 9.77 -10.50
CA LYS A 126 -18.08 8.85 -11.57
C LYS A 126 -17.96 7.39 -11.14
N PHE A 127 -16.88 7.04 -10.46
CA PHE A 127 -16.66 5.69 -9.95
C PHE A 127 -17.70 5.29 -8.91
N LEU A 128 -18.03 6.17 -7.95
CA LEU A 128 -19.03 5.90 -6.93
C LEU A 128 -20.44 5.77 -7.54
N ALA A 129 -20.77 6.57 -8.55
CA ALA A 129 -21.99 6.40 -9.32
C ALA A 129 -22.02 5.04 -10.04
N PHE A 130 -20.92 4.65 -10.70
CA PHE A 130 -20.79 3.34 -11.35
C PHE A 130 -20.98 2.16 -10.38
N ILE A 131 -20.37 2.22 -9.18
CA ILE A 131 -20.56 1.18 -8.16
C ILE A 131 -22.01 1.10 -7.72
N LYS A 132 -22.65 2.25 -7.44
CA LYS A 132 -24.06 2.31 -7.05
C LYS A 132 -24.97 1.74 -8.13
N GLU A 133 -24.77 2.13 -9.39
CA GLU A 133 -25.56 1.64 -10.52
C GLU A 133 -25.39 0.13 -10.74
N THR A 134 -24.18 -0.40 -10.53
CA THR A 134 -23.86 -1.81 -10.79
C THR A 134 -24.24 -2.74 -9.64
N THR A 135 -24.23 -2.26 -8.40
CA THR A 135 -24.36 -3.11 -7.20
C THR A 135 -25.50 -2.71 -6.26
N ASP A 136 -26.15 -1.57 -6.51
CA ASP A 136 -27.11 -0.91 -5.60
C ASP A 136 -26.51 -0.52 -4.22
N ILE A 137 -25.18 -0.63 -4.05
CA ILE A 137 -24.48 -0.25 -2.82
C ILE A 137 -24.01 1.20 -2.91
N GLU A 138 -24.45 2.03 -1.97
CA GLU A 138 -23.95 3.40 -1.82
C GLU A 138 -22.74 3.46 -0.87
N LEU A 139 -21.58 3.81 -1.42
CA LEU A 139 -20.34 4.01 -0.65
C LEU A 139 -20.22 5.48 -0.25
N ASP A 140 -20.30 5.77 1.05
CA ASP A 140 -20.22 7.12 1.60
C ASP A 140 -18.79 7.47 2.01
N TYR A 141 -17.98 7.86 1.02
CA TYR A 141 -16.63 8.35 1.23
C TYR A 141 -16.55 9.87 1.23
N LYS A 142 -15.59 10.40 1.97
CA LYS A 142 -15.19 11.81 1.88
C LYS A 142 -14.72 12.14 0.45
N PRO A 143 -14.79 13.43 0.04
CA PRO A 143 -14.20 13.89 -1.21
C PRO A 143 -12.74 13.43 -1.35
N LEU A 144 -12.42 12.81 -2.49
CA LEU A 144 -11.10 12.27 -2.74
C LEU A 144 -10.10 13.42 -2.98
N LYS A 145 -9.07 13.46 -2.13
CA LYS A 145 -7.98 14.43 -2.19
C LYS A 145 -6.64 13.72 -2.18
N THR A 146 -5.58 14.41 -2.56
CA THR A 146 -4.22 13.87 -2.64
C THR A 146 -3.68 13.34 -1.32
N ASN A 147 -4.13 13.86 -0.18
CA ASN A 147 -3.74 13.33 1.14
C ASN A 147 -4.44 12.01 1.49
N ALA A 148 -5.47 11.59 0.74
CA ALA A 148 -6.16 10.32 0.97
C ALA A 148 -5.22 9.11 0.80
N PHE A 149 -4.20 9.20 -0.05
CA PHE A 149 -3.20 8.13 -0.21
C PHE A 149 -2.36 7.93 1.05
N GLU A 150 -1.88 9.04 1.63
CA GLU A 150 -1.11 9.04 2.89
C GLU A 150 -1.98 8.57 4.06
N ILE A 151 -3.25 9.00 4.11
CA ILE A 151 -4.23 8.54 5.11
C ILE A 151 -4.50 7.04 4.97
N ALA A 152 -4.69 6.54 3.75
CA ALA A 152 -4.95 5.13 3.50
C ALA A 152 -3.77 4.24 3.96
N TRP A 153 -2.54 4.64 3.62
CA TRP A 153 -1.34 4.00 4.11
C TRP A 153 -1.28 3.99 5.65
N ALA A 154 -1.51 5.15 6.28
CA ALA A 154 -1.48 5.30 7.72
C ALA A 154 -2.55 4.44 8.42
N LEU A 155 -3.76 4.35 7.85
CA LEU A 155 -4.83 3.48 8.34
C LEU A 155 -4.44 2.00 8.27
N ASP A 156 -3.81 1.56 7.18
CA ASP A 156 -3.33 0.18 7.05
C ASP A 156 -2.19 -0.12 8.05
N MET A 157 -1.29 0.83 8.27
CA MET A 157 -0.23 0.73 9.27
C MET A 157 -0.80 0.58 10.67
N VAL A 158 -1.68 1.50 11.12
CA VAL A 158 -2.24 1.41 12.46
C VAL A 158 -3.05 0.12 12.63
N LYS A 159 -3.78 -0.32 11.60
CA LYS A 159 -4.51 -1.59 11.63
C LYS A 159 -3.58 -2.80 11.73
N LYS A 160 -2.52 -2.86 10.93
CA LYS A 160 -1.54 -3.97 10.92
C LYS A 160 -0.91 -4.18 12.30
N TYR A 161 -0.63 -3.09 13.01
CA TYR A 161 -0.05 -3.12 14.35
C TYR A 161 -1.10 -2.96 15.46
N ASN A 162 -2.32 -3.46 15.19
CA ASN A 162 -3.45 -3.54 16.12
C ASN A 162 -3.72 -2.26 16.91
N HIS A 163 -3.64 -1.12 16.23
CA HIS A 163 -3.85 0.23 16.77
C HIS A 163 -3.00 0.54 18.01
N SER A 164 -1.80 -0.03 18.13
CA SER A 164 -0.93 0.21 19.29
C SER A 164 -0.53 1.69 19.43
N PRO A 165 -0.44 2.26 20.63
CA PRO A 165 0.02 3.64 20.81
C PRO A 165 1.40 3.94 20.17
N ALA A 166 2.26 2.93 20.08
CA ALA A 166 3.58 3.04 19.46
C ALA A 166 3.49 3.28 17.94
N VAL A 167 2.61 2.57 17.22
CA VAL A 167 2.47 2.77 15.77
C VAL A 167 1.91 4.16 15.43
N PHE A 168 1.02 4.72 16.26
CA PHE A 168 0.52 6.09 16.07
C PHE A 168 1.63 7.14 16.19
N LYS A 169 2.59 6.95 17.12
CA LYS A 169 3.77 7.83 17.21
C LYS A 169 4.63 7.74 15.95
N LEU A 170 4.90 6.52 15.47
CA LEU A 170 5.69 6.30 14.26
C LEU A 170 5.02 6.91 13.02
N VAL A 171 3.73 6.66 12.82
CA VAL A 171 2.95 7.23 11.73
C VAL A 171 2.93 8.77 11.82
N SER A 172 2.74 9.33 13.01
CA SER A 172 2.77 10.79 13.22
C SER A 172 4.10 11.41 12.77
N THR A 173 5.22 10.78 13.13
CA THR A 173 6.56 11.22 12.68
C THR A 173 6.71 11.11 11.17
N PHE A 174 6.25 10.00 10.58
CA PHE A 174 6.35 9.76 9.14
C PHE A 174 5.55 10.79 8.32
N MET A 175 4.34 11.12 8.76
CA MET A 175 3.49 12.13 8.13
C MET A 175 3.98 13.56 8.39
N GLY A 176 4.93 13.73 9.32
CA GLY A 176 5.46 15.03 9.72
C GLY A 176 4.45 15.87 10.50
N HIS A 177 3.56 15.23 11.26
CA HIS A 177 2.62 15.91 12.14
C HIS A 177 3.31 16.36 13.44
N ARG A 178 2.86 17.50 13.97
CA ARG A 178 3.44 18.08 15.20
C ARG A 178 3.10 17.22 16.42
N THR A 179 1.90 16.67 16.46
CA THR A 179 1.42 15.86 17.58
C THR A 179 0.74 14.59 17.10
N VAL A 180 0.76 13.56 17.96
CA VAL A 180 0.02 12.32 17.72
C VAL A 180 -1.49 12.59 17.65
N LYS A 181 -1.97 13.62 18.34
CA LYS A 181 -3.36 14.05 18.29
C LYS A 181 -3.78 14.46 16.87
N ASP A 182 -2.94 15.21 16.16
CA ASP A 182 -3.22 15.60 14.76
C ASP A 182 -3.40 14.37 13.87
N THR A 183 -2.63 13.31 14.14
CA THR A 183 -2.74 12.02 13.43
C THR A 183 -4.03 11.30 13.80
N ILE A 184 -4.39 11.23 15.08
CA ILE A 184 -5.65 10.62 15.54
C ILE A 184 -6.85 11.35 14.92
N ASP A 185 -6.84 12.68 14.94
CA ASP A 185 -7.91 13.53 14.39
C ASP A 185 -8.03 13.35 12.87
N LEU A 186 -6.91 13.20 12.16
CA LEU A 186 -6.90 12.96 10.71
C LEU A 186 -7.40 11.56 10.33
N LEU A 187 -6.93 10.52 11.04
CA LEU A 187 -7.29 9.14 10.75
C LEU A 187 -8.68 8.77 11.28
N GLU A 188 -9.21 9.53 12.24
CA GLU A 188 -10.49 9.31 12.93
C GLU A 188 -10.58 7.94 13.61
N VAL A 189 -9.44 7.44 14.08
CA VAL A 189 -9.31 6.17 14.83
C VAL A 189 -8.46 6.38 16.08
N GLN A 190 -8.86 5.76 17.18
CA GLN A 190 -8.15 5.86 18.46
C GLN A 190 -7.15 4.72 18.62
N PRO A 191 -6.03 4.93 19.33
CA PRO A 191 -5.16 3.84 19.73
C PRO A 191 -5.89 2.90 20.71
N ASN A 192 -5.63 1.61 20.59
CA ASN A 192 -6.12 0.62 21.55
C ASN A 192 -5.43 0.86 22.91
N ALA A 193 -6.23 1.14 23.94
CA ALA A 193 -5.73 1.26 25.32
C ALA A 193 -5.36 -0.10 25.93
N ILE A 194 -5.75 -1.20 25.28
CA ILE A 194 -5.58 -2.57 25.77
C ILE A 194 -4.42 -3.20 25.00
N THR A 195 -3.30 -3.43 25.70
CA THR A 195 -2.24 -4.33 25.22
C THR A 195 -2.75 -5.75 25.38
N TYR A 196 -2.95 -6.46 24.27
CA TYR A 196 -3.20 -7.89 24.31
C TYR A 196 -1.87 -8.58 24.65
N VAL A 197 -1.81 -9.20 25.82
CA VAL A 197 -0.71 -10.11 26.17
C VAL A 197 -1.08 -11.47 25.60
N GLU A 198 -0.41 -11.90 24.54
CA GLU A 198 -0.52 -13.25 24.00
C GLU A 198 0.20 -14.18 24.99
N PHE A 199 -0.56 -15.00 25.72
CA PHE A 199 0.00 -16.02 26.61
C PHE A 199 0.35 -17.31 25.86
N ASP A 200 -0.24 -17.50 24.68
CA ASP A 200 -0.01 -18.67 23.83
C ASP A 200 1.10 -18.36 22.81
N LEU A 201 2.32 -18.18 23.33
CA LEU A 201 3.49 -17.82 22.54
C LEU A 201 4.04 -18.98 21.70
N ILE A 202 3.51 -20.19 21.89
CA ILE A 202 3.93 -21.39 21.17
C ILE A 202 2.96 -21.60 20.02
N LYS A 203 3.25 -21.02 18.85
CA LYS A 203 2.47 -21.31 17.64
C LYS A 203 2.86 -22.69 17.10
N GLY A 204 1.88 -23.48 16.67
CA GLY A 204 2.15 -24.77 16.00
C GLY A 204 2.36 -25.98 16.91
N ILE A 205 1.95 -25.92 18.18
CA ILE A 205 1.96 -27.09 19.10
C ILE A 205 1.04 -28.24 18.65
N HIS A 206 0.16 -28.01 17.67
CA HIS A 206 -0.65 -29.05 17.06
C HIS A 206 0.25 -30.04 16.31
N GLY A 207 0.60 -31.14 16.97
CA GLY A 207 1.52 -32.18 16.50
C GLY A 207 2.66 -32.50 17.47
N LEU A 208 2.98 -31.61 18.42
CA LEU A 208 4.02 -31.86 19.44
C LEU A 208 3.61 -32.90 20.49
N THR A 209 2.31 -33.10 20.66
CA THR A 209 1.76 -34.17 21.51
C THR A 209 1.72 -35.51 20.79
N ASP A 210 1.98 -35.53 19.48
CA ASP A 210 1.99 -36.74 18.69
C ASP A 210 3.36 -37.39 18.83
N THR A 211 3.45 -38.40 19.70
CA THR A 211 4.72 -39.06 20.02
C THR A 211 5.38 -39.72 18.81
N GLU A 212 4.61 -39.96 17.74
CA GLU A 212 5.07 -40.52 16.47
C GLU A 212 6.17 -39.66 15.81
N ILE A 213 6.18 -38.33 16.03
CA ILE A 213 7.22 -37.46 15.48
C ILE A 213 8.61 -37.80 16.03
N LEU A 214 8.70 -38.40 17.22
CA LEU A 214 9.97 -38.84 17.81
C LEU A 214 10.47 -40.16 17.22
N GLU A 215 9.60 -40.91 16.55
CA GLU A 215 9.91 -42.23 15.98
C GLU A 215 10.42 -42.11 14.53
N ASN A 216 10.00 -41.07 13.79
CA ASN A 216 10.49 -40.78 12.45
C ASN A 216 11.60 -39.71 12.46
N LYS A 217 12.83 -40.13 12.11
CA LYS A 217 14.00 -39.24 12.07
C LYS A 217 13.87 -38.09 11.07
N GLU A 218 13.22 -38.29 9.92
CA GLU A 218 13.09 -37.26 8.89
C GLU A 218 12.08 -36.19 9.30
N ASP A 219 10.97 -36.61 9.91
CA ASP A 219 9.95 -35.70 10.44
C ASP A 219 10.48 -34.92 11.65
N LEU A 220 11.20 -35.60 12.56
CA LEU A 220 11.86 -34.95 13.70
C LEU A 220 12.89 -33.92 13.25
N PHE A 221 13.73 -34.27 12.26
CA PHE A 221 14.71 -33.35 11.70
C PHE A 221 14.03 -32.13 11.07
N SER A 222 13.03 -32.34 10.23
CA SER A 222 12.28 -31.27 9.56
C SER A 222 11.62 -30.33 10.57
N TYR A 223 11.07 -30.90 11.64
CA TYR A 223 10.46 -30.14 12.72
C TYR A 223 11.48 -29.30 13.50
N VAL A 224 12.58 -29.91 13.95
CA VAL A 224 13.66 -29.21 14.69
C VAL A 224 14.26 -28.10 13.83
N PHE A 225 14.52 -28.40 12.56
CA PHE A 225 15.10 -27.43 11.64
C PHE A 225 14.15 -26.22 11.44
N THR A 226 12.89 -26.47 11.12
CA THR A 226 11.93 -25.40 10.81
C THR A 226 11.55 -24.58 12.04
N ASN A 227 11.24 -25.23 13.15
CA ASN A 227 10.60 -24.58 14.30
C ASN A 227 11.54 -24.22 15.44
N ILE A 228 12.74 -24.83 15.52
CA ILE A 228 13.70 -24.56 16.60
C ILE A 228 14.92 -23.81 16.06
N VAL A 229 15.51 -24.30 14.96
CA VAL A 229 16.70 -23.66 14.37
C VAL A 229 16.32 -22.35 13.67
N HIS A 230 15.18 -22.31 12.99
CA HIS A 230 14.73 -21.17 12.19
C HIS A 230 13.54 -20.39 12.78
N GLU A 231 13.21 -20.59 14.06
CA GLU A 231 12.04 -20.00 14.76
C GLU A 231 11.88 -18.46 14.57
N ASN A 232 12.97 -17.75 14.31
CA ASN A 232 13.00 -16.29 14.14
C ASN A 232 13.46 -15.82 12.76
N GLN A 233 13.57 -16.72 11.78
CA GLN A 233 13.87 -16.36 10.41
C GLN A 233 12.59 -16.46 9.59
N GLU A 234 11.94 -15.32 9.34
CA GLU A 234 10.97 -15.22 8.24
C GLU A 234 11.73 -15.56 6.95
N TRP A 235 11.61 -16.81 6.51
CA TRP A 235 12.04 -17.20 5.19
C TRP A 235 11.12 -16.52 4.18
N ILE A 236 11.63 -15.49 3.51
CA ILE A 236 11.10 -15.09 2.21
C ILE A 236 11.45 -16.26 1.27
N PRO A 237 10.46 -16.97 0.69
CA PRO A 237 10.78 -17.99 -0.29
C PRO A 237 11.38 -17.28 -1.51
N ILE A 238 12.66 -17.56 -1.76
CA ILE A 238 13.27 -17.34 -3.07
C ILE A 238 12.92 -18.59 -3.87
N MET A 239 12.10 -18.42 -4.91
CA MET A 239 11.90 -19.44 -5.95
C MET A 239 13.19 -19.60 -6.77
#